data_AF-A0A6N6L451-F1
#
_entry.id   AF-A0A6N6L451-F1
#
_cell.length_a   1.000
_cell.length_b   1.000
_cell.length_c   1.000
_cell.angle_alpha   90.00
_cell.angle_beta   90.00
_cell.angle_gamma   90.00
#
_symmetry.space_group_name_H-M   'P 1'
#
loop_
_entity.id
_entity.type
_entity.pdbx_description
1 polymer ?
#
loop_
_entity_poly.entity_id
_entity_poly.type
_entity_poly.pdbx_seq_one_letter_code
_entity_poly.pdbx_strand_id
1 'polypeptide(L)'
;MTDQIRSTIQKTRAYWFSDGIAELLIGTLFVIAALFMLIQLLAPPAIRGFASLGFPLVILFGSFMSRKLIMRFKERITYPRTGYIEYQKPSGFRIPFALIMGLVFGALIAWLITSADGSAIIDWMPIIQGFVVALIWVMIAYQGGGITRLYGVALVSIMLGFIQKLIWKSEMLGSVFFFSFLGLILIISGGLTLRSFLETNQIAEHTE
;
A
#
# COMPACT_ATOMS: atom_id res chain seq x y z
N MET A 1 16.80 -24.39 -14.79
CA MET A 1 17.32 -23.01 -14.92
C MET A 1 16.26 -21.94 -14.60
N THR A 2 15.04 -22.05 -15.13
CA THR A 2 13.96 -21.06 -14.91
C THR A 2 13.59 -20.85 -13.43
N ASP A 3 13.60 -21.92 -12.62
CA ASP A 3 13.26 -21.85 -11.20
C ASP A 3 14.34 -21.15 -10.35
N GLN A 4 15.62 -21.36 -10.67
CA GLN A 4 16.72 -20.66 -9.99
C GLN A 4 16.67 -19.16 -10.27
N ILE A 5 16.44 -18.74 -11.53
CA ILE A 5 16.27 -17.34 -11.90
C ILE A 5 15.08 -16.72 -11.15
N ARG A 6 13.96 -17.45 -11.07
CA ARG A 6 12.75 -16.98 -10.36
C ARG A 6 13.03 -16.81 -8.86
N SER A 7 13.72 -17.76 -8.24
CA SER A 7 14.07 -17.70 -6.81
C SER A 7 15.00 -16.52 -6.47
N THR A 8 15.97 -16.22 -7.33
CA THR A 8 16.87 -15.07 -7.15
C THR A 8 16.11 -13.75 -7.27
N ILE A 9 15.25 -13.59 -8.29
CA ILE A 9 14.41 -12.39 -8.46
C ILE A 9 13.48 -12.18 -7.24
N GLN A 10 12.93 -13.27 -6.70
CA GLN A 10 12.03 -13.21 -5.55
C GLN A 10 12.78 -12.76 -4.28
N LYS A 11 14.00 -13.28 -4.06
CA LYS A 11 14.89 -12.80 -2.98
C LYS A 11 15.26 -11.32 -3.16
N THR A 12 15.51 -10.87 -4.38
CA THR A 12 15.79 -9.45 -4.67
C THR A 12 14.61 -8.55 -4.33
N ARG A 13 13.38 -8.98 -4.62
CA ARG A 13 12.16 -8.21 -4.28
C ARG A 13 11.86 -8.24 -2.79
N ALA A 14 12.16 -9.34 -2.09
CA ALA A 14 12.06 -9.43 -0.64
C ALA A 14 12.91 -8.36 0.05
N TYR A 15 14.11 -8.11 -0.48
CA TYR A 15 15.02 -7.09 0.03
C TYR A 15 14.41 -5.68 0.04
N TRP A 16 13.56 -5.36 -0.95
CA TRP A 16 12.89 -4.05 -1.02
C TRP A 16 11.99 -3.77 0.19
N PHE A 17 11.38 -4.81 0.76
CA PHE A 17 10.48 -4.70 1.92
C PHE A 17 11.16 -5.12 3.23
N SER A 18 12.41 -5.59 3.19
CA SER A 18 13.11 -6.11 4.38
C SER A 18 13.28 -5.08 5.50
N ASP A 19 13.44 -3.80 5.16
CA ASP A 19 13.76 -2.70 6.08
C ASP A 19 12.55 -1.93 6.60
N GLY A 20 11.33 -2.24 6.16
CA GLY A 20 10.10 -1.58 6.64
C GLY A 20 9.88 -0.14 6.15
N ILE A 21 10.83 0.48 5.44
CA ILE A 21 10.73 1.86 4.92
C ILE A 21 9.53 2.01 3.95
N ALA A 22 9.31 1.00 3.11
CA ALA A 22 8.18 0.99 2.18
C ALA A 22 6.84 0.99 2.93
N GLU A 23 6.71 0.20 4.00
CA GLU A 23 5.50 0.14 4.84
C GLU A 23 5.25 1.49 5.53
N LEU A 24 6.28 2.11 6.11
CA LEU A 24 6.20 3.44 6.71
C LEU A 24 5.67 4.49 5.74
N LEU A 25 6.23 4.55 4.52
CA LEU A 25 5.85 5.55 3.54
C LEU A 25 4.45 5.31 2.95
N ILE A 26 4.08 4.06 2.69
CA ILE A 26 2.73 3.72 2.24
C ILE A 26 1.71 4.02 3.35
N GLY A 27 2.01 3.67 4.60
CA GLY A 27 1.16 3.98 5.75
C GLY A 27 0.98 5.49 5.95
N THR A 28 2.07 6.26 5.80
CA THR A 28 2.01 7.73 5.84
C THR A 28 1.12 8.29 4.74
N LEU A 29 1.22 7.75 3.52
CA LEU A 29 0.35 8.14 2.41
C LEU A 29 -1.13 7.87 2.73
N PHE A 30 -1.44 6.72 3.35
CA PHE A 30 -2.81 6.41 3.75
C PHE A 30 -3.34 7.35 4.84
N VAL A 31 -2.52 7.72 5.82
CA VAL A 31 -2.90 8.72 6.83
C VAL A 31 -3.14 10.08 6.18
N ILE A 32 -2.27 10.53 5.26
CA ILE A 32 -2.48 11.78 4.52
C ILE A 32 -3.78 11.73 3.71
N ALA A 33 -4.05 10.61 3.05
CA ALA A 33 -5.27 10.41 2.28
C ALA A 33 -6.53 10.47 3.18
N ALA A 34 -6.47 9.89 4.38
CA ALA A 34 -7.55 9.96 5.35
C ALA A 34 -7.75 11.38 5.90
N LEU A 35 -6.66 12.11 6.20
CA LEU A 35 -6.73 13.51 6.62
C LEU A 35 -7.34 14.39 5.51
N PHE A 36 -6.97 14.15 4.25
CA PHE A 36 -7.56 14.84 3.13
C PHE A 36 -9.07 14.60 3.03
N MET A 37 -9.51 13.35 3.15
CA MET A 37 -10.94 13.00 3.19
C MET A 37 -11.66 13.65 4.37
N LEU A 38 -11.03 13.73 5.54
CA LEU A 38 -11.59 14.41 6.72
C LEU A 38 -11.77 15.91 6.47
N ILE A 39 -10.77 16.57 5.86
CA ILE A 39 -10.85 17.98 5.47
C ILE A 39 -11.98 18.18 4.45
N GLN A 40 -12.12 17.28 3.47
CA GLN A 40 -13.21 17.33 2.49
C GLN A 40 -14.60 17.20 3.16
N LEU A 41 -14.72 16.45 4.26
CA LEU A 41 -15.98 16.30 4.99
C LEU A 41 -16.41 17.61 5.65
N LEU A 42 -15.44 18.29 6.24
CA LEU A 42 -15.62 19.57 6.94
C LEU A 42 -15.72 20.76 5.97
N ALA A 43 -15.30 20.58 4.72
CA ALA A 43 -15.30 21.62 3.71
C ALA A 43 -16.73 22.06 3.30
N PRO A 44 -16.94 23.37 3.04
CA PRO A 44 -18.18 23.89 2.50
C PRO A 44 -18.57 23.23 1.17
N PRO A 45 -19.89 23.12 0.86
CA PRO A 45 -20.37 22.47 -0.36
C PRO A 45 -19.77 23.05 -1.65
N ALA A 46 -19.53 24.37 -1.69
CA ALA A 46 -19.00 25.09 -2.85
C ALA A 46 -17.61 24.59 -3.31
N ILE A 47 -16.78 24.09 -2.40
CA ILE A 47 -15.43 23.60 -2.72
C ILE A 47 -15.35 22.06 -2.71
N ARG A 48 -16.40 21.36 -2.26
CA ARG A 48 -16.38 19.90 -2.06
C ARG A 48 -16.20 19.12 -3.38
N GLY A 49 -16.77 19.61 -4.48
CA GLY A 49 -16.59 19.04 -5.82
C GLY A 49 -15.17 19.21 -6.37
N PHE A 50 -14.55 20.36 -6.12
CA PHE A 50 -13.13 20.55 -6.44
C PHE A 50 -12.23 19.70 -5.53
N ALA A 51 -12.59 19.56 -4.25
CA ALA A 51 -11.88 18.72 -3.30
C ALA A 51 -11.91 17.23 -3.68
N SER A 52 -12.97 16.72 -4.33
CA SER A 52 -13.00 15.31 -4.78
C SER A 52 -11.92 14.99 -5.83
N LEU A 53 -11.45 15.97 -6.59
CA LEU A 53 -10.33 15.79 -7.51
C LEU A 53 -8.98 15.69 -6.78
N GLY A 54 -8.90 16.21 -5.56
CA GLY A 54 -7.66 16.19 -4.78
C GLY A 54 -7.29 14.79 -4.29
N PHE A 55 -8.25 13.90 -4.01
CA PHE A 55 -7.94 12.56 -3.52
C PHE A 55 -7.18 11.68 -4.55
N PRO A 56 -7.64 11.55 -5.81
CA PRO A 56 -6.86 10.88 -6.85
C PRO A 56 -5.48 11.51 -7.05
N LEU A 57 -5.37 12.84 -6.95
CA LEU A 57 -4.09 13.53 -7.06
C LEU A 57 -3.15 13.17 -5.90
N VAL A 58 -3.64 13.11 -4.66
CA VAL A 58 -2.87 12.68 -3.48
C VAL A 58 -2.37 11.26 -3.67
N ILE A 59 -3.22 10.34 -4.13
CA ILE A 59 -2.82 8.94 -4.34
C ILE A 59 -1.82 8.80 -5.50
N LEU A 60 -2.07 9.43 -6.65
CA LEU A 60 -1.19 9.35 -7.83
C LEU A 60 0.16 10.02 -7.55
N PHE A 61 0.14 11.25 -7.06
CA PHE A 61 1.35 12.00 -6.76
C PHE A 61 2.11 11.36 -5.60
N GLY A 62 1.41 10.92 -4.56
CA GLY A 62 1.97 10.19 -3.44
C GLY A 62 2.63 8.87 -3.86
N SER A 63 2.00 8.12 -4.76
CA SER A 63 2.56 6.86 -5.29
C SER A 63 3.78 7.11 -6.18
N PHE A 64 3.77 8.17 -6.98
CA PHE A 64 4.93 8.55 -7.80
C PHE A 64 6.10 9.02 -6.92
N MET A 65 5.82 9.84 -5.91
CA MET A 65 6.81 10.40 -5.01
C MET A 65 7.35 9.36 -4.03
N SER A 66 6.51 8.43 -3.55
CA SER A 66 6.91 7.40 -2.59
C SER A 66 8.08 6.58 -3.10
N ARG A 67 8.12 6.23 -4.40
CA ARG A 67 9.26 5.53 -4.98
C ARG A 67 10.57 6.31 -4.83
N LYS A 68 10.57 7.61 -5.12
CA LYS A 68 11.76 8.47 -4.98
C LYS A 68 12.16 8.64 -3.52
N LEU A 69 11.17 8.79 -2.64
CA LEU A 69 11.41 8.91 -1.20
C LEU A 69 11.99 7.61 -0.64
N ILE A 70 11.41 6.45 -0.96
CA ILE A 70 11.93 5.14 -0.53
C ILE A 70 13.40 5.01 -0.91
N MET A 71 13.78 5.33 -2.16
CA MET A 71 15.18 5.27 -2.59
C MET A 71 16.07 6.21 -1.79
N ARG A 72 15.68 7.47 -1.59
CA ARG A 72 16.46 8.42 -0.79
C ARG A 72 16.60 8.03 0.67
N PHE A 73 15.54 7.47 1.28
CA PHE A 73 15.60 6.97 2.65
C PHE A 73 16.52 5.76 2.74
N LYS A 74 16.41 4.83 1.78
CA LYS A 74 17.31 3.66 1.71
C LYS A 74 18.76 4.07 1.51
N GLU A 75 19.06 5.05 0.65
CA GLU A 75 20.42 5.58 0.43
C GLU A 75 21.06 6.14 1.71
N ARG A 76 20.27 6.78 2.57
CA ARG A 76 20.78 7.37 3.82
C ARG A 76 20.79 6.42 4.99
N ILE A 77 19.85 5.48 5.06
CA ILE A 77 19.62 4.64 6.24
C ILE A 77 20.05 3.20 5.97
N THR A 78 19.50 2.56 4.94
CA THR A 78 19.68 1.12 4.70
C THR A 78 21.03 0.80 4.05
N TYR A 79 21.36 1.48 2.95
CA TYR A 79 22.51 1.15 2.09
C TYR A 79 23.89 1.31 2.76
N PRO A 80 24.13 2.28 3.66
CA PRO A 80 25.41 2.36 4.37
C PRO A 80 25.69 1.14 5.27
N ARG A 81 24.66 0.41 5.71
CA ARG A 81 24.78 -0.71 6.67
C ARG A 81 24.95 -2.07 6.00
N THR A 82 24.44 -2.22 4.78
CA THR A 82 24.41 -3.52 4.09
C THR A 82 25.36 -3.58 2.89
N GLY A 83 26.02 -2.46 2.57
CA GLY A 83 26.65 -2.24 1.26
C GLY A 83 25.59 -1.98 0.18
N TYR A 84 25.89 -1.04 -0.72
CA TYR A 84 25.06 -0.79 -1.89
C TYR A 84 25.43 -1.79 -2.98
N ILE A 85 24.53 -2.72 -3.30
CA ILE A 85 24.63 -3.49 -4.53
C ILE A 85 23.63 -2.86 -5.51
N GLU A 86 24.14 -2.12 -6.49
CA GLU A 86 23.33 -1.55 -7.56
C GLU A 86 22.83 -2.68 -8.46
N TYR A 87 21.62 -3.14 -8.22
CA TYR A 87 21.03 -4.19 -9.03
C TYR A 87 20.46 -3.61 -10.33
N GLN A 88 20.76 -4.26 -11.45
CA GLN A 88 20.14 -3.94 -12.73
C GLN A 88 18.61 -4.00 -12.60
N LYS A 89 17.95 -2.92 -13.03
CA LYS A 89 16.49 -2.83 -13.12
C LYS A 89 15.99 -4.06 -13.87
N PRO A 90 15.03 -4.84 -13.35
CA PRO A 90 14.36 -5.82 -14.19
C PRO A 90 13.70 -5.08 -15.36
N SER A 91 14.27 -5.23 -16.56
CA SER A 91 13.72 -4.79 -17.84
C SER A 91 12.55 -5.69 -18.18
N GLY A 92 11.43 -5.43 -17.52
CA GLY A 92 10.31 -6.33 -17.59
C GLY A 92 9.29 -5.89 -16.57
N PHE A 93 8.63 -4.80 -16.89
CA PHE A 93 7.36 -4.46 -16.33
C PHE A 93 6.49 -5.71 -16.56
N ARG A 94 6.35 -6.58 -15.55
CA ARG A 94 5.38 -7.68 -15.57
C ARG A 94 3.99 -7.04 -15.35
N ILE A 95 3.65 -6.18 -16.29
CA ILE A 95 2.38 -5.51 -16.49
C ILE A 95 1.25 -6.53 -16.70
N PRO A 96 1.40 -7.75 -17.28
CA PRO A 96 0.22 -8.55 -17.58
C PRO A 96 -0.60 -8.88 -16.34
N PHE A 97 0.01 -9.19 -15.19
CA PHE A 97 -0.79 -9.51 -14.01
C PHE A 97 -1.48 -8.29 -13.39
N ALA A 98 -0.81 -7.13 -13.35
CA ALA A 98 -1.42 -5.89 -12.87
C ALA A 98 -2.50 -5.35 -13.84
N LEU A 99 -2.29 -5.49 -15.15
CA LEU A 99 -3.29 -5.19 -16.18
C LEU A 99 -4.46 -6.17 -16.13
N ILE A 100 -4.22 -7.46 -15.98
CA ILE A 100 -5.26 -8.48 -15.85
C ILE A 100 -6.07 -8.22 -14.58
N MET A 101 -5.42 -7.97 -13.44
CA MET A 101 -6.13 -7.62 -12.22
C MET A 101 -6.86 -6.29 -12.33
N GLY A 102 -6.26 -5.28 -12.98
CA GLY A 102 -6.93 -4.01 -13.28
C GLY A 102 -8.13 -4.18 -14.20
N LEU A 103 -8.06 -5.06 -15.19
CA LEU A 103 -9.16 -5.42 -16.09
C LEU A 103 -10.25 -6.20 -15.36
N VAL A 104 -9.88 -7.18 -14.54
CA VAL A 104 -10.81 -7.96 -13.72
C VAL A 104 -11.54 -7.07 -12.73
N PHE A 105 -10.83 -6.17 -12.04
CA PHE A 105 -11.44 -5.19 -11.15
C PHE A 105 -12.29 -4.16 -11.90
N GLY A 106 -11.80 -3.65 -13.02
CA GLY A 106 -12.55 -2.71 -13.87
C GLY A 106 -13.83 -3.33 -14.41
N ALA A 107 -13.77 -4.58 -14.86
CA ALA A 107 -14.92 -5.35 -15.32
C ALA A 107 -15.89 -5.68 -14.18
N LEU A 108 -15.39 -6.03 -13.00
CA LEU A 108 -16.21 -6.25 -11.81
C LEU A 108 -16.94 -4.97 -11.39
N ILE A 109 -16.25 -3.84 -11.34
CA ILE A 109 -16.84 -2.53 -11.03
C ILE A 109 -17.86 -2.13 -12.10
N ALA A 110 -17.54 -2.27 -13.39
CA ALA A 110 -18.44 -1.95 -14.49
C ALA A 110 -19.68 -2.87 -14.51
N TRP A 111 -19.50 -4.16 -14.24
CA TRP A 111 -20.60 -5.11 -14.11
C TRP A 111 -21.48 -4.77 -12.90
N LEU A 112 -20.88 -4.43 -11.75
CA LEU A 112 -21.64 -4.00 -10.58
C LEU A 112 -22.47 -2.75 -10.90
N ILE A 113 -21.86 -1.71 -11.49
CA ILE A 113 -22.53 -0.44 -11.87
C ILE A 113 -23.71 -0.67 -12.81
N THR A 114 -23.62 -1.65 -13.71
CA THR A 114 -24.66 -1.92 -14.71
C THR A 114 -25.72 -2.93 -14.27
N SER A 115 -25.44 -3.78 -13.27
CA SER A 115 -26.33 -4.88 -12.85
C SER A 115 -27.14 -4.61 -11.58
N ALA A 116 -26.77 -3.61 -10.78
CA ALA A 116 -27.47 -3.28 -9.54
C ALA A 116 -28.16 -1.92 -9.62
N ASP A 117 -29.35 -1.80 -9.01
CA ASP A 117 -29.86 -0.50 -8.57
C ASP A 117 -28.73 0.17 -7.79
N GLY A 118 -28.25 1.33 -8.25
CA GLY A 118 -26.96 1.89 -7.86
C GLY A 118 -26.73 2.06 -6.35
N SER A 119 -27.79 1.99 -5.53
CA SER A 119 -27.74 1.96 -4.07
C SER A 119 -27.06 0.70 -3.50
N ALA A 120 -27.29 -0.49 -4.07
CA ALA A 120 -26.74 -1.72 -3.52
C ALA A 120 -25.20 -1.75 -3.61
N ILE A 121 -24.62 -1.23 -4.69
CA ILE A 121 -23.17 -1.21 -4.89
C ILE A 121 -22.47 -0.31 -3.87
N ILE A 122 -23.08 0.84 -3.59
CA ILE A 122 -22.56 1.82 -2.62
C ILE A 122 -22.46 1.16 -1.23
N ASP A 123 -23.42 0.30 -0.87
CA ASP A 123 -23.41 -0.43 0.40
C ASP A 123 -22.31 -1.52 0.49
N TRP A 124 -21.87 -2.07 -0.64
CA TRP A 124 -20.80 -3.08 -0.70
C TRP A 124 -19.41 -2.50 -0.93
N MET A 125 -19.29 -1.22 -1.29
CA MET A 125 -18.01 -0.57 -1.54
C MET A 125 -16.98 -0.74 -0.43
N PRO A 126 -17.31 -0.63 0.88
CA PRO A 126 -16.36 -0.85 1.96
C PRO A 126 -15.69 -2.23 1.92
N ILE A 127 -16.47 -3.27 1.63
CA ILE A 127 -15.97 -4.64 1.55
C ILE A 127 -15.08 -4.78 0.31
N ILE A 128 -15.55 -4.29 -0.83
CA ILE A 128 -14.78 -4.33 -2.09
C ILE A 128 -13.42 -3.63 -1.90
N GLN A 129 -13.41 -2.45 -1.29
CA GLN A 129 -12.19 -1.72 -0.93
C GLN A 129 -11.25 -2.56 -0.05
N GLY A 130 -11.77 -3.21 1.00
CA GLY A 130 -10.99 -4.10 1.87
C GLY A 130 -10.32 -5.24 1.09
N PHE A 131 -11.07 -5.88 0.18
CA PHE A 131 -10.56 -6.96 -0.66
C PHE A 131 -9.53 -6.49 -1.71
N VAL A 132 -9.76 -5.34 -2.35
CA VAL A 132 -8.80 -4.73 -3.30
C VAL A 132 -7.46 -4.52 -2.60
N VAL A 133 -7.50 -3.86 -1.45
CA VAL A 133 -6.29 -3.52 -0.70
C VAL A 133 -5.61 -4.80 -0.18
N ALA A 134 -6.39 -5.76 0.31
CA ALA A 134 -5.86 -7.06 0.72
C ALA A 134 -5.17 -7.81 -0.42
N LEU A 135 -5.76 -7.83 -1.61
CA LEU A 135 -5.16 -8.46 -2.78
C LEU A 135 -3.83 -7.79 -3.15
N ILE A 136 -3.77 -6.46 -3.14
CA ILE A 136 -2.53 -5.71 -3.39
C ILE A 136 -1.46 -6.15 -2.38
N TRP A 137 -1.79 -6.23 -1.09
CA TRP A 137 -0.84 -6.67 -0.06
C TRP A 137 -0.41 -8.13 -0.22
N VAL A 138 -1.32 -9.05 -0.54
CA VAL A 138 -1.00 -10.46 -0.84
C VAL A 138 -0.06 -10.56 -2.04
N MET A 139 -0.32 -9.79 -3.09
CA MET A 139 0.55 -9.76 -4.27
C MET A 139 1.95 -9.25 -3.92
N ILE A 140 2.03 -8.18 -3.14
CA ILE A 140 3.31 -7.64 -2.68
C ILE A 140 4.04 -8.67 -1.80
N ALA A 141 3.34 -9.30 -0.86
CA ALA A 141 3.89 -10.33 0.02
C ALA A 141 4.45 -11.51 -0.77
N TYR A 142 3.68 -12.03 -1.73
CA TYR A 142 4.08 -13.14 -2.57
C TYR A 142 5.26 -12.80 -3.49
N GLN A 143 5.26 -11.59 -4.08
CA GLN A 143 6.37 -11.12 -4.91
C GLN A 143 7.63 -10.84 -4.11
N GLY A 144 7.47 -10.40 -2.85
CA GLY A 144 8.55 -10.15 -1.89
C GLY A 144 9.03 -11.39 -1.15
N GLY A 145 8.80 -12.60 -1.66
CA GLY A 145 9.34 -13.83 -1.07
C GLY A 145 8.56 -14.37 0.14
N GLY A 146 7.29 -13.98 0.31
CA GLY A 146 6.40 -14.55 1.32
C GLY A 146 6.51 -13.88 2.70
N ILE A 147 6.64 -12.55 2.73
CA ILE A 147 6.75 -11.79 3.98
C ILE A 147 5.44 -11.95 4.80
N THR A 148 5.49 -12.75 5.86
CA THR A 148 4.33 -13.15 6.68
C THR A 148 3.53 -11.98 7.21
N ARG A 149 4.21 -10.92 7.69
CA ARG A 149 3.54 -9.73 8.24
C ARG A 149 2.64 -9.01 7.23
N LEU A 150 2.97 -9.03 5.93
CA LEU A 150 2.16 -8.38 4.89
C LEU A 150 0.85 -9.15 4.61
N TYR A 151 0.83 -10.47 4.83
CA TYR A 151 -0.43 -11.23 4.84
C TYR A 151 -1.31 -10.84 6.02
N GLY A 152 -0.70 -10.50 7.18
CA GLY A 152 -1.42 -9.94 8.33
C GLY A 152 -2.10 -8.61 7.98
N VAL A 153 -1.40 -7.71 7.27
CA VAL A 153 -1.99 -6.45 6.77
C VAL A 153 -3.14 -6.71 5.80
N ALA A 154 -3.02 -7.72 4.94
CA ALA A 154 -4.10 -8.10 4.02
C ALA A 154 -5.35 -8.58 4.78
N LEU A 155 -5.18 -9.43 5.79
CA LEU A 155 -6.28 -9.89 6.64
C LEU A 155 -6.96 -8.71 7.36
N VAL A 156 -6.16 -7.82 7.96
CA VAL A 156 -6.65 -6.60 8.60
C VAL A 156 -7.45 -5.74 7.62
N SER A 157 -7.00 -5.61 6.36
CA SER A 157 -7.70 -4.82 5.35
C SER A 157 -9.10 -5.38 5.05
N ILE A 158 -9.24 -6.70 4.97
CA ILE A 158 -10.56 -7.34 4.82
C ILE A 158 -11.42 -7.05 6.05
N MET A 159 -10.88 -7.26 7.26
CA MET A 159 -11.61 -7.02 8.51
C MET A 159 -12.10 -5.58 8.60
N LEU A 160 -11.27 -4.59 8.26
CA LEU A 160 -11.64 -3.19 8.26
C LEU A 160 -12.77 -2.89 7.27
N GLY A 161 -12.80 -3.52 6.08
CA GLY A 161 -13.89 -3.37 5.12
C GLY A 161 -15.23 -3.90 5.65
N PHE A 162 -15.22 -5.04 6.35
CA PHE A 162 -16.42 -5.57 7.01
C PHE A 162 -16.87 -4.69 8.18
N ILE A 163 -15.95 -4.29 9.06
CA ILE A 163 -16.23 -3.39 10.19
C ILE A 163 -16.82 -2.07 9.67
N GLN A 164 -16.28 -1.56 8.56
CA GLN A 164 -16.76 -0.34 7.94
C GLN A 164 -18.25 -0.43 7.56
N LYS A 165 -18.64 -1.51 6.86
CA LYS A 165 -20.03 -1.77 6.47
C LYS A 165 -20.98 -1.86 7.67
N LEU A 166 -20.52 -2.42 8.79
CA LEU A 166 -21.37 -2.67 9.96
C LEU A 166 -21.59 -1.41 10.81
N ILE A 167 -20.59 -0.54 10.91
CA ILE A 167 -20.59 0.58 11.87
C ILE A 167 -21.02 1.90 11.22
N TRP A 168 -20.55 2.21 10.01
CA TRP A 168 -20.76 3.54 9.41
C TRP A 168 -21.76 3.51 8.27
N LYS A 169 -22.79 4.36 8.39
CA LYS A 169 -23.72 4.66 7.29
C LYS A 169 -23.16 5.67 6.29
N SER A 170 -22.19 6.47 6.70
CA SER A 170 -21.50 7.41 5.82
C SER A 170 -20.29 6.72 5.19
N GLU A 171 -20.33 6.56 3.87
CA GLU A 171 -19.23 6.01 3.08
C GLU A 171 -17.92 6.74 3.37
N MET A 172 -17.97 8.07 3.37
CA MET A 172 -16.78 8.91 3.52
C MET A 172 -16.14 8.78 4.90
N LEU A 173 -16.94 8.76 5.98
CA LEU A 173 -16.43 8.51 7.34
C LEU A 173 -15.85 7.10 7.47
N GLY A 174 -16.49 6.11 6.85
CA GLY A 174 -15.98 4.75 6.79
C GLY A 174 -14.60 4.68 6.12
N SER A 175 -14.43 5.36 4.99
CA SER A 175 -13.16 5.40 4.26
C SER A 175 -12.07 6.16 5.03
N VAL A 176 -12.43 7.26 5.71
CA VAL A 176 -11.51 7.95 6.64
C VAL A 176 -11.03 6.98 7.72
N PHE A 177 -11.95 6.23 8.35
CA PHE A 177 -11.59 5.24 9.36
C PHE A 177 -10.68 4.15 8.79
N PHE A 178 -11.05 3.59 7.64
CA PHE A 178 -10.28 2.55 6.96
C PHE A 178 -8.84 2.98 6.68
N PHE A 179 -8.66 4.11 5.99
CA PHE A 179 -7.33 4.58 5.59
C PHE A 179 -6.51 5.06 6.79
N SER A 180 -7.13 5.68 7.80
CA SER A 180 -6.45 6.07 9.04
C SER A 180 -5.91 4.85 9.77
N PHE A 181 -6.77 3.86 10.03
CA PHE A 181 -6.41 2.71 10.84
C PHE A 181 -5.40 1.80 10.13
N LEU A 182 -5.61 1.53 8.84
CA LEU A 182 -4.67 0.78 8.04
C LEU A 182 -3.32 1.51 7.90
N GLY A 183 -3.37 2.83 7.72
CA GLY A 183 -2.17 3.68 7.65
C GLY A 183 -1.34 3.62 8.94
N LEU A 184 -2.00 3.72 10.10
CA LEU A 184 -1.34 3.60 11.41
C LEU A 184 -0.73 2.21 11.62
N ILE A 185 -1.44 1.14 11.26
CA ILE A 185 -0.92 -0.24 11.35
C ILE A 185 0.34 -0.40 10.51
N LEU A 186 0.35 0.15 9.29
CA LEU A 186 1.51 0.12 8.40
C LEU A 186 2.69 0.94 8.95
N ILE A 187 2.42 2.11 9.53
CA ILE A 187 3.46 2.93 10.17
C ILE A 187 4.08 2.18 11.35
N ILE A 188 3.25 1.56 12.20
CA ILE A 188 3.72 0.79 13.37
C ILE A 188 4.51 -0.44 12.89
N SER A 189 3.96 -1.24 11.97
CA SER A 189 4.63 -2.42 11.39
C SER A 189 5.97 -2.07 10.75
N GLY A 190 5.97 -1.05 9.89
CA GLY A 190 7.17 -0.59 9.19
C GLY A 190 8.20 0.01 10.15
N GLY A 191 7.75 0.76 11.16
CA GLY A 191 8.62 1.34 12.19
C GLY A 191 9.29 0.30 13.08
N LEU A 192 8.54 -0.71 13.54
CA LEU A 192 9.09 -1.84 14.30
C LEU A 192 10.07 -2.65 13.45
N THR A 193 9.74 -2.88 12.18
CA THR A 193 10.64 -3.56 11.24
C THR A 193 11.92 -2.77 11.02
N LEU A 194 11.81 -1.46 10.78
CA LEU A 194 12.97 -0.60 10.59
C LEU A 194 13.86 -0.57 11.84
N ARG A 195 13.26 -0.48 13.03
CA ARG A 195 14.00 -0.54 14.29
C ARG A 195 14.76 -1.86 14.43
N SER A 196 14.08 -2.99 14.27
CA SER A 196 14.70 -4.32 14.34
C SER A 196 15.81 -4.48 13.28
N PHE A 197 15.59 -3.94 12.07
CA PHE A 197 16.58 -3.95 11.01
C PHE A 197 17.85 -3.16 11.37
N LEU A 198 17.70 -1.99 11.99
CA LEU A 198 18.80 -1.14 12.43
C LEU A 198 19.56 -1.74 13.62
N GLU A 199 18.86 -2.40 14.53
CA GLU A 199 19.47 -3.11 15.67
C GLU A 199 20.29 -4.33 15.21
N THR A 200 19.82 -5.03 14.17
CA THR A 200 20.49 -6.23 13.63
C THR A 200 21.67 -5.89 12.72
N ASN A 201 21.55 -4.83 11.91
CA ASN A 201 22.57 -4.42 10.94
C ASN A 201 23.31 -3.18 11.44
N GLN A 202 24.10 -3.34 12.50
CA GLN A 202 24.97 -2.28 12.99
C GLN A 202 26.00 -1.91 11.90
N ILE A 203 26.34 -0.62 11.82
CA ILE A 203 27.34 -0.13 10.87
C ILE A 203 28.65 -0.85 11.23
N ALA A 204 29.27 -1.51 10.25
CA ALA A 204 30.62 -2.04 10.45
C ALA A 204 31.54 -0.86 10.77
N GLU A 205 31.87 -0.69 12.04
CA GLU A 205 32.94 0.21 12.44
C GLU A 205 34.22 -0.34 11.80
N HIS A 206 34.76 0.42 10.84
CA HIS A 206 36.14 0.24 10.43
C HIS A 206 37.00 0.57 11.66
N THR A 207 37.28 -0.43 12.48
CA THR A 207 38.41 -0.39 13.41
C THR A 207 39.67 -0.32 12.57
N GLU A 208 40.20 0.89 12.40
CA GLU A 208 41.57 1.16 11.98
C GLU A 208 42.58 0.71 13.04
#